data_AF-K0WEJ3-F1
#
_entry.id   AF-K0WEJ3-F1
#
_cell.length_a   1.000
_cell.length_b   1.000
_cell.length_c   1.000
_cell.angle_alpha   90.00
_cell.angle_beta   90.00
_cell.angle_gamma   90.00
#
_symmetry.space_group_name_H-M   'P 1'
#
loop_
_entity.id
_entity.type
_entity.pdbx_description
1 polymer ?
#
loop_
_entity_poly.entity_id
_entity_poly.type
_entity_poly.pdbx_seq_one_letter_code
_entity_poly.pdbx_strand_id
1 'polypeptide(L)'
;EDTFCRCVVDCDEPVIVQDASKDPRFSKHPSVTGDDHIRFYAGVPLRTKAGHMIGTVCAIDRRPRSFSSKDLAILEELAGAAMDRIDLMQSAATDGLTEAMTRRAFKQEADQLISLALRHQHDLSCIVFDIDHFKQVNDTHGHAAGDEVLKAVVSVCKTVLRVGDLFGRIGGEEFAIVLPHVDREGATAVAEKLRAAIASQPIFGEHGALKVTASLGTSALSIVSKDIETLLAQADAAMYQAKHGGRNRCVSWSSIHADHAIGARRRVLKAGSIMFNDRRSTIDCTVKSIGSGSAGLSVSNTTGIPAEFILAIKGEGFETNCRVISQDRQHLEVAF
;
A
#
# COMPACT_ATOMS: atom_id res chain seq x y z
N GLU A 1 -17.03 25.49 -15.19
CA GLU A 1 -16.08 26.60 -15.08
C GLU A 1 -15.20 26.58 -16.31
N ASP A 2 -15.24 27.67 -17.07
CA ASP A 2 -14.54 27.80 -18.35
C ASP A 2 -13.03 27.80 -18.10
N THR A 3 -12.26 27.01 -18.85
CA THR A 3 -10.80 27.01 -18.77
C THR A 3 -10.23 27.20 -20.17
N PHE A 4 -9.05 27.81 -20.28
CA PHE A 4 -8.36 27.93 -21.58
C PHE A 4 -8.13 26.57 -22.24
N CYS A 5 -7.79 25.57 -21.42
CA CYS A 5 -7.61 24.17 -21.81
C CYS A 5 -8.84 23.60 -22.49
N ARG A 6 -10.04 23.97 -22.01
CA ARG A 6 -11.30 23.46 -22.55
C ARG A 6 -11.50 23.82 -24.02
N CYS A 7 -11.03 24.99 -24.47
CA CYS A 7 -11.14 25.34 -25.88
C CYS A 7 -10.35 24.39 -26.78
N VAL A 8 -9.15 23.98 -26.35
CA VAL A 8 -8.35 22.96 -27.05
C VAL A 8 -9.06 21.61 -27.02
N VAL A 9 -9.70 21.28 -25.90
CA VAL A 9 -10.46 20.04 -25.75
C VAL A 9 -11.68 19.99 -26.67
N ASP A 10 -12.42 21.09 -26.74
CA ASP A 10 -13.66 21.18 -27.50
C ASP A 10 -13.41 21.26 -29.02
N CYS A 11 -12.32 21.89 -29.46
CA CYS A 11 -11.98 22.02 -30.89
C CYS A 11 -11.05 20.93 -31.41
N ASP A 12 -10.47 20.11 -30.52
CA ASP A 12 -9.58 19.00 -30.87
C ASP A 12 -8.33 19.42 -31.68
N GLU A 13 -7.94 20.70 -31.60
CA GLU A 13 -6.86 21.30 -32.37
C GLU A 13 -6.03 22.27 -31.49
N PRO A 14 -4.77 22.57 -31.88
CA PRO A 14 -3.99 23.59 -31.18
C PRO A 14 -4.69 24.96 -31.13
N VAL A 15 -4.71 25.57 -29.93
CA VAL A 15 -5.26 26.91 -29.72
C VAL A 15 -4.15 27.86 -29.34
N ILE A 16 -3.95 28.90 -30.15
CA ILE A 16 -2.97 29.96 -29.89
C ILE A 16 -3.70 31.28 -29.70
N VAL A 17 -3.41 31.95 -28.59
CA VAL A 17 -3.95 33.25 -28.19
C VAL A 17 -2.77 34.16 -27.86
N GLN A 18 -2.44 35.05 -28.79
CA GLN A 18 -1.30 35.96 -28.63
C GLN A 18 -1.53 37.04 -27.57
N ASP A 19 -2.79 37.48 -27.42
CA ASP A 19 -3.22 38.45 -26.41
C ASP A 19 -4.66 38.14 -25.95
N ALA A 20 -4.81 37.45 -24.84
CA ALA A 20 -6.08 37.00 -24.27
C ALA A 20 -7.00 38.17 -23.90
N SER A 21 -6.45 39.38 -23.66
CA SER A 21 -7.27 40.57 -23.39
C SER A 21 -8.03 41.06 -24.63
N LYS A 22 -7.58 40.68 -25.82
CA LYS A 22 -8.18 41.03 -27.11
C LYS A 22 -8.97 39.89 -27.74
N ASP A 23 -8.83 38.67 -27.21
CA ASP A 23 -9.54 37.50 -27.71
C ASP A 23 -10.98 37.50 -27.20
N PRO A 24 -12.01 37.47 -28.08
CA PRO A 24 -13.41 37.46 -27.65
C PRO A 24 -13.78 36.30 -26.72
N ARG A 25 -13.07 35.17 -26.83
CA ARG A 25 -13.32 33.96 -26.01
C ARG A 25 -12.83 34.14 -24.57
N PHE A 26 -11.78 34.93 -24.35
CA PHE A 26 -11.05 34.97 -23.07
C PHE A 26 -10.96 36.36 -22.43
N SER A 27 -11.26 37.44 -23.16
CA SER A 27 -11.07 38.83 -22.69
C SER A 27 -11.80 39.16 -21.38
N LYS A 28 -12.93 38.49 -21.11
CA LYS A 28 -13.72 38.65 -19.89
C LYS A 28 -13.44 37.57 -18.84
N HIS A 29 -12.54 36.62 -19.13
CA HIS A 29 -12.26 35.51 -18.24
C HIS A 29 -11.60 36.00 -16.94
N PRO A 30 -11.94 35.45 -15.76
CA PRO A 30 -11.36 35.87 -14.48
C PRO A 30 -9.83 35.80 -14.46
N SER A 31 -9.21 34.76 -15.04
CA SER A 31 -7.74 34.67 -15.12
C SER A 31 -7.08 35.70 -16.04
N VAL A 32 -7.85 36.43 -16.86
CA VAL A 32 -7.34 37.53 -17.71
C VAL A 32 -7.55 38.89 -17.04
N THR A 33 -8.71 39.08 -16.43
CA THR A 33 -9.15 40.35 -15.84
C THR A 33 -8.72 40.53 -14.38
N GLY A 34 -8.53 39.42 -13.65
CA GLY A 34 -8.07 39.38 -12.27
C GLY A 34 -6.56 39.26 -12.12
N ASP A 35 -6.14 38.83 -10.93
CA ASP A 35 -4.74 38.90 -10.47
C ASP A 35 -3.76 37.96 -11.23
N ASP A 36 -4.27 36.88 -11.82
CA ASP A 36 -3.46 35.96 -12.64
C ASP A 36 -2.87 36.66 -13.86
N HIS A 37 -3.60 37.66 -14.40
CA HIS A 37 -3.21 38.52 -15.51
C HIS A 37 -2.68 37.77 -16.74
N ILE A 38 -3.31 36.66 -17.12
CA ILE A 38 -2.92 35.89 -18.30
C ILE A 38 -3.10 36.74 -19.56
N ARG A 39 -2.08 36.77 -20.42
CA ARG A 39 -2.10 37.49 -21.70
C ARG A 39 -1.76 36.59 -22.87
N PHE A 40 -0.90 35.61 -22.70
CA PHE A 40 -0.58 34.65 -23.76
C PHE A 40 -1.00 33.25 -23.34
N TYR A 41 -1.56 32.51 -24.29
CA TYR A 41 -1.88 31.10 -24.15
C TYR A 41 -1.56 30.37 -25.46
N ALA A 42 -0.84 29.27 -25.40
CA ALA A 42 -0.75 28.30 -26.49
C ALA A 42 -0.98 26.91 -25.90
N GLY A 43 -2.00 26.20 -26.38
CA GLY A 43 -2.35 24.87 -25.91
C GLY A 43 -2.42 23.89 -27.08
N VAL A 44 -1.90 22.68 -26.86
CA VAL A 44 -1.96 21.55 -27.80
C VAL A 44 -2.61 20.35 -27.10
N PRO A 45 -3.36 19.51 -27.84
CA PRO A 45 -4.02 18.36 -27.25
C PRO A 45 -3.03 17.26 -26.87
N LEU A 46 -3.27 16.61 -25.72
CA LEU A 46 -2.63 15.38 -25.31
C LEU A 46 -3.52 14.20 -25.72
N ARG A 47 -3.00 13.32 -26.59
CA ARG A 47 -3.76 12.20 -27.15
C ARG A 47 -3.07 10.87 -26.90
N THR A 48 -3.84 9.86 -26.51
CA THR A 48 -3.39 8.46 -26.56
C THR A 48 -3.09 8.03 -28.00
N LYS A 49 -2.34 6.93 -28.16
CA LYS A 49 -2.17 6.25 -29.45
C LYS A 49 -3.49 5.80 -30.10
N ALA A 50 -4.51 5.55 -29.29
CA ALA A 50 -5.86 5.21 -29.75
C ALA A 50 -6.69 6.44 -30.18
N GLY A 51 -6.13 7.66 -30.11
CA GLY A 51 -6.79 8.90 -30.50
C GLY A 51 -7.62 9.58 -29.40
N HIS A 52 -7.81 8.93 -28.25
CA HIS A 52 -8.53 9.53 -27.12
C HIS A 52 -7.76 10.72 -26.55
N MET A 53 -8.46 11.85 -26.38
CA MET A 53 -7.90 13.03 -25.73
C MET A 53 -7.91 12.86 -24.20
N ILE A 54 -6.75 13.06 -23.57
CA ILE A 54 -6.58 12.99 -22.11
C ILE A 54 -6.54 14.40 -21.49
N GLY A 55 -6.10 15.41 -22.25
CA GLY A 55 -5.98 16.77 -21.75
C GLY A 55 -5.19 17.65 -22.71
N THR A 56 -4.42 18.60 -22.16
CA THR A 56 -3.67 19.58 -22.95
C THR A 56 -2.31 19.86 -22.32
N VAL A 57 -1.28 20.07 -23.14
CA VAL A 57 -0.07 20.78 -22.72
C VAL A 57 -0.22 22.22 -23.14
N CYS A 58 0.09 23.16 -22.24
CA CYS A 58 -0.02 24.58 -22.57
C CYS A 58 1.14 25.41 -22.04
N ALA A 59 1.49 26.45 -22.80
CA ALA A 59 2.34 27.55 -22.39
C ALA A 59 1.47 28.77 -22.08
N ILE A 60 1.72 29.41 -20.93
CA ILE A 60 0.97 30.57 -20.44
C ILE A 60 1.95 31.67 -20.06
N ASP A 61 1.66 32.92 -20.39
CA ASP A 61 2.44 34.08 -19.96
C ASP A 61 1.52 35.26 -19.60
N ARG A 62 2.01 36.16 -18.73
CA ARG A 62 1.37 37.42 -18.33
C ARG A 62 1.65 38.57 -19.29
N ARG A 63 2.43 38.34 -20.33
CA ARG A 63 2.68 39.31 -21.41
C ARG A 63 2.24 38.73 -22.76
N PRO A 64 1.69 39.54 -23.67
CA PRO A 64 1.42 39.10 -25.03
C PRO A 64 2.68 38.56 -25.70
N ARG A 65 2.55 37.50 -26.50
CA ARG A 65 3.65 36.91 -27.26
C ARG A 65 3.22 36.56 -28.67
N SER A 66 4.12 36.77 -29.62
CA SER A 66 4.06 36.10 -30.91
C SER A 66 4.42 34.63 -30.73
N PHE A 67 3.75 33.75 -31.47
CA PHE A 67 4.02 32.32 -31.43
C PHE A 67 4.09 31.82 -32.87
N SER A 68 5.25 31.34 -33.28
CA SER A 68 5.52 30.92 -34.64
C SER A 68 5.13 29.46 -34.87
N SER A 69 5.11 29.02 -36.13
CA SER A 69 4.94 27.61 -36.47
C SER A 69 6.06 26.72 -35.90
N LYS A 70 7.27 27.26 -35.72
CA LYS A 70 8.38 26.55 -35.07
C LYS A 70 8.12 26.35 -33.58
N ASP A 71 7.59 27.36 -32.90
CA ASP A 71 7.25 27.25 -31.47
C ASP A 71 6.10 26.27 -31.26
N LEU A 72 5.13 26.24 -32.17
CA LEU A 72 4.05 25.25 -32.18
C LEU A 72 4.58 23.83 -32.36
N ALA A 73 5.47 23.61 -33.33
CA ALA A 73 6.09 22.30 -33.53
C ALA A 73 6.84 21.80 -32.27
N ILE A 74 7.57 22.69 -31.59
CA ILE A 74 8.24 22.35 -30.31
C ILE A 74 7.22 21.98 -29.23
N LEU A 75 6.11 22.72 -29.13
CA LEU A 75 5.07 22.45 -28.15
C LEU A 75 4.35 21.11 -28.43
N GLU A 76 4.14 20.77 -29.70
CA GLU A 76 3.61 19.48 -30.13
C GLU A 76 4.59 18.33 -29.85
N GLU A 77 5.90 18.52 -30.09
CA GLU A 77 6.94 17.56 -29.71
C GLU A 77 6.97 17.31 -28.20
N LEU A 78 6.85 18.36 -27.39
CA LEU A 78 6.76 18.23 -25.92
C LEU A 78 5.50 17.46 -25.49
N ALA A 79 4.36 17.71 -26.14
CA ALA A 79 3.14 16.97 -25.88
C ALA A 79 3.29 15.48 -26.24
N GLY A 80 3.95 15.18 -27.37
CA GLY A 80 4.29 13.81 -27.76
C GLY A 80 5.20 13.12 -26.73
N ALA A 81 6.28 13.77 -26.30
CA ALA A 81 7.18 13.24 -25.29
C ALA A 81 6.49 13.03 -23.92
N ALA A 82 5.58 13.93 -23.54
CA ALA A 82 4.76 13.78 -22.34
C ALA A 82 3.82 12.56 -22.43
N MET A 83 3.16 12.37 -23.58
CA MET A 83 2.33 11.20 -23.83
C MET A 83 3.12 9.90 -23.84
N ASP A 84 4.28 9.86 -24.50
CA ASP A 84 5.17 8.71 -24.48
C ASP A 84 5.58 8.35 -23.04
N ARG A 85 5.84 9.36 -22.21
CA ARG A 85 6.17 9.15 -20.81
C ARG A 85 4.99 8.56 -20.03
N ILE A 86 3.78 9.05 -20.26
CA ILE A 86 2.53 8.54 -19.63
C ILE A 86 2.30 7.09 -20.06
N ASP A 87 2.40 6.78 -21.35
CA ASP A 87 2.25 5.43 -21.90
C ASP A 87 3.31 4.48 -21.31
N LEU A 88 4.56 4.92 -21.19
CA LEU A 88 5.62 4.16 -20.54
C LEU A 88 5.34 3.91 -19.05
N MET A 89 4.77 4.88 -18.34
CA MET A 89 4.38 4.69 -16.95
C MET A 89 3.22 3.70 -16.82
N GLN A 90 2.21 3.78 -17.69
CA GLN A 90 1.07 2.88 -17.68
C GLN A 90 1.47 1.44 -18.06
N SER A 91 2.27 1.27 -19.11
CA SER A 91 2.78 -0.06 -19.49
C SER A 91 3.70 -0.68 -18.45
N ALA A 92 4.45 0.14 -17.69
CA ALA A 92 5.25 -0.32 -16.56
C ALA A 92 4.43 -0.57 -15.28
N ALA A 93 3.12 -0.25 -15.28
CA ALA A 93 2.26 -0.43 -14.12
C ALA A 93 1.76 -1.88 -13.96
N THR A 94 1.83 -2.68 -15.02
CA THR A 94 1.40 -4.08 -15.04
C THR A 94 2.57 -5.04 -15.22
N ASP A 95 2.56 -6.14 -14.49
CA ASP A 95 3.51 -7.24 -14.64
C ASP A 95 3.25 -7.97 -15.96
N GLY A 96 4.26 -8.06 -16.83
CA GLY A 96 4.10 -8.62 -18.18
C GLY A 96 3.75 -10.11 -18.23
N LEU A 97 3.99 -10.85 -17.14
CA LEU A 97 3.66 -12.28 -17.07
C LEU A 97 2.24 -12.53 -16.55
N THR A 98 1.86 -11.83 -15.47
CA THR A 98 0.63 -12.12 -14.72
C THR A 98 -0.48 -11.09 -14.92
N GLU A 99 -0.16 -9.92 -15.50
CA GLU A 99 -1.02 -8.74 -15.61
C GLU A 99 -1.48 -8.16 -14.26
N ALA A 100 -0.93 -8.63 -13.13
CA ALA A 100 -1.12 -7.98 -11.84
C ALA A 100 -0.37 -6.63 -11.83
N MET A 101 -0.72 -5.71 -10.94
CA MET A 101 0.03 -4.46 -10.82
C MET A 101 1.49 -4.75 -10.43
N THR A 102 2.45 -4.02 -10.99
CA THR A 102 3.83 -4.08 -10.52
C THR A 102 3.92 -3.52 -9.10
N ARG A 103 4.92 -3.96 -8.32
CA ARG A 103 5.18 -3.46 -6.95
C ARG A 103 5.10 -1.94 -6.85
N ARG A 104 5.68 -1.22 -7.82
CA ARG A 104 5.68 0.25 -7.86
C ARG A 104 4.27 0.82 -8.01
N ALA A 105 3.52 0.34 -9.00
CA ALA A 105 2.17 0.83 -9.27
C ALA A 105 1.20 0.48 -8.14
N PHE A 106 1.30 -0.74 -7.60
CA PHE A 106 0.50 -1.18 -6.46
C PHE A 106 0.69 -0.25 -5.26
N LYS A 107 1.95 0.07 -4.90
CA LYS A 107 2.24 0.94 -3.77
C LYS A 107 1.67 2.35 -3.97
N GLN A 108 1.86 2.92 -5.15
CA GLN A 108 1.37 4.26 -5.46
C GLN A 108 -0.16 4.36 -5.37
N GLU A 109 -0.88 3.36 -5.86
CA GLU A 109 -2.34 3.34 -5.79
C GLU A 109 -2.85 3.05 -4.37
N ALA A 110 -2.17 2.16 -3.65
CA ALA A 110 -2.48 1.88 -2.25
C ALA A 110 -2.32 3.11 -1.36
N ASP A 111 -1.27 3.93 -1.56
CA ASP A 111 -1.07 5.19 -0.83
C ASP A 111 -2.23 6.18 -1.03
N GLN A 112 -2.82 6.23 -2.23
CA GLN A 112 -4.00 7.04 -2.51
C GLN A 112 -5.23 6.54 -1.77
N LEU A 113 -5.48 5.23 -1.79
CA LEU A 113 -6.60 4.60 -1.10
C LEU A 113 -6.49 4.73 0.42
N ILE A 114 -5.29 4.61 0.98
CA ILE A 114 -5.05 4.82 2.42
C ILE A 114 -5.31 6.28 2.79
N SER A 115 -4.84 7.23 1.98
CA SER A 115 -5.10 8.65 2.21
C SER A 115 -6.60 8.96 2.20
N LEU A 116 -7.35 8.33 1.30
CA LEU A 116 -8.80 8.43 1.22
C LEU A 116 -9.48 7.80 2.44
N ALA A 117 -9.05 6.61 2.84
CA ALA A 117 -9.53 5.88 4.01
C ALA A 117 -9.37 6.68 5.30
N LEU A 118 -8.19 7.28 5.51
CA LEU A 118 -7.92 8.13 6.67
C LEU A 118 -8.77 9.39 6.68
N ARG A 119 -8.99 10.00 5.51
CA ARG A 119 -9.81 11.21 5.37
C ARG A 119 -11.28 10.95 5.67
N HIS A 120 -11.82 9.85 5.13
CA HIS A 120 -13.24 9.51 5.24
C HIS A 120 -13.56 8.53 6.37
N GLN A 121 -12.54 8.13 7.13
CA GLN A 121 -12.65 7.21 8.28
C GLN A 121 -13.34 5.89 7.92
N HIS A 122 -13.02 5.33 6.76
CA HIS A 122 -13.50 4.01 6.37
C HIS A 122 -12.43 2.94 6.59
N ASP A 123 -12.88 1.69 6.75
CA ASP A 123 -11.97 0.57 6.91
C ASP A 123 -11.16 0.33 5.63
N LEU A 124 -9.94 -0.17 5.80
CA LEU A 124 -9.08 -0.62 4.73
C LEU A 124 -8.20 -1.73 5.27
N SER A 125 -8.06 -2.80 4.52
CA SER A 125 -7.22 -3.93 4.90
C SER A 125 -6.26 -4.33 3.79
N CYS A 126 -5.19 -5.01 4.18
CA CYS A 126 -4.17 -5.51 3.27
C CYS A 126 -4.02 -7.02 3.46
N ILE A 127 -3.82 -7.74 2.35
CA ILE A 127 -3.47 -9.15 2.34
C ILE A 127 -2.15 -9.28 1.60
N VAL A 128 -1.22 -10.04 2.16
CA VAL A 128 -0.01 -10.48 1.46
C VAL A 128 -0.05 -12.00 1.40
N PHE A 129 0.31 -12.57 0.25
CA PHE A 129 0.42 -14.02 0.14
C PHE A 129 1.56 -14.46 -0.76
N ASP A 130 1.93 -15.71 -0.58
CA ASP A 130 3.01 -16.38 -1.29
C ASP A 130 2.58 -17.80 -1.66
N ILE A 131 2.98 -18.23 -2.85
CA ILE A 131 2.68 -19.57 -3.36
C ILE A 131 3.57 -20.60 -2.67
N ASP A 132 2.95 -21.52 -1.95
CA ASP A 132 3.67 -22.52 -1.17
C ASP A 132 4.48 -23.46 -2.09
N HIS A 133 5.75 -23.66 -1.72
CA HIS A 133 6.66 -24.56 -2.42
C HIS A 133 6.88 -24.23 -3.91
N PHE A 134 6.71 -22.96 -4.32
CA PHE A 134 6.88 -22.55 -5.72
C PHE A 134 8.26 -22.89 -6.30
N LYS A 135 9.33 -22.71 -5.51
CA LYS A 135 10.67 -23.16 -5.90
C LYS A 135 10.72 -24.64 -6.28
N GLN A 136 10.03 -25.52 -5.53
CA GLN A 136 10.00 -26.95 -5.83
C GLN A 136 9.30 -27.23 -7.17
N VAL A 137 8.26 -26.47 -7.50
CA VAL A 137 7.59 -26.55 -8.81
C VAL A 137 8.59 -26.22 -9.92
N ASN A 138 9.32 -25.11 -9.79
CA ASN A 138 10.35 -24.73 -10.76
C ASN A 138 11.46 -25.77 -10.87
N ASP A 139 11.96 -26.28 -9.74
CA ASP A 139 13.05 -27.25 -9.71
C ASP A 139 12.62 -28.61 -10.32
N THR A 140 11.33 -28.97 -10.21
CA THR A 140 10.81 -30.27 -10.68
C THR A 140 10.31 -30.23 -12.13
N HIS A 141 9.64 -29.13 -12.52
CA HIS A 141 8.92 -29.03 -13.80
C HIS A 141 9.46 -27.93 -14.73
N GLY A 142 10.45 -27.16 -14.26
CA GLY A 142 11.06 -26.06 -15.00
C GLY A 142 10.32 -24.73 -14.84
N HIS A 143 10.98 -23.64 -15.23
CA HIS A 143 10.45 -22.28 -15.11
C HIS A 143 9.16 -22.03 -15.90
N ALA A 144 8.99 -22.69 -17.06
CA ALA A 144 7.76 -22.59 -17.83
C ALA A 144 6.54 -23.08 -17.03
N ALA A 145 6.69 -24.14 -16.23
CA ALA A 145 5.65 -24.61 -15.33
C ALA A 145 5.34 -23.59 -14.22
N GLY A 146 6.37 -22.96 -13.66
CA GLY A 146 6.20 -21.89 -12.68
C GLY A 146 5.45 -20.68 -13.24
N ASP A 147 5.74 -20.30 -14.48
CA ASP A 147 5.05 -19.20 -15.17
C ASP A 147 3.55 -19.51 -15.35
N GLU A 148 3.20 -20.73 -15.75
CA GLU A 148 1.81 -21.17 -15.84
C GLU A 148 1.13 -21.21 -14.46
N VAL A 149 1.87 -21.59 -13.41
CA VAL A 149 1.36 -21.53 -12.03
C VAL A 149 1.03 -20.10 -11.61
N LEU A 150 1.93 -19.14 -11.89
CA LEU A 150 1.71 -17.73 -11.56
C LEU A 150 0.48 -17.17 -12.30
N LYS A 151 0.35 -17.43 -13.60
CA LYS A 151 -0.82 -17.01 -14.40
C LYS A 151 -2.12 -17.60 -13.86
N ALA A 152 -2.11 -18.89 -13.55
CA ALA A 152 -3.29 -19.56 -13.03
C ALA A 152 -3.71 -19.02 -11.67
N VAL A 153 -2.77 -18.82 -10.73
CA VAL A 153 -3.05 -18.23 -9.42
C VAL A 153 -3.63 -16.83 -9.56
N VAL A 154 -3.06 -15.98 -10.43
CA VAL A 154 -3.64 -14.64 -10.68
C VAL A 154 -5.04 -14.73 -11.27
N SER A 155 -5.28 -15.64 -12.22
CA SER A 155 -6.61 -15.87 -12.78
C SER A 155 -7.62 -16.25 -11.69
N VAL A 156 -7.25 -17.17 -10.77
CA VAL A 156 -8.09 -17.56 -9.63
C VAL A 156 -8.39 -16.33 -8.75
N CYS A 157 -7.37 -15.56 -8.38
CA CYS A 157 -7.54 -14.37 -7.54
C CYS A 157 -8.51 -13.36 -8.19
N LYS A 158 -8.37 -13.10 -9.50
CA LYS A 158 -9.26 -12.20 -10.25
C LYS A 158 -10.74 -12.63 -10.22
N THR A 159 -11.05 -13.92 -10.04
CA THR A 159 -12.46 -14.38 -9.90
C THR A 159 -13.06 -14.13 -8.52
N VAL A 160 -12.22 -13.97 -7.49
CA VAL A 160 -12.63 -13.75 -6.11
C VAL A 160 -12.68 -12.27 -5.77
N LEU A 161 -11.73 -11.50 -6.33
CA LEU A 161 -11.57 -10.07 -6.07
C LEU A 161 -12.61 -9.21 -6.82
N ARG A 162 -12.96 -8.08 -6.22
CA ARG A 162 -13.87 -7.08 -6.79
C ARG A 162 -13.08 -6.09 -7.64
N VAL A 163 -13.78 -5.38 -8.52
CA VAL A 163 -13.19 -4.32 -9.38
C VAL A 163 -12.49 -3.23 -8.57
N GLY A 164 -12.96 -2.93 -7.35
CA GLY A 164 -12.36 -1.93 -6.46
C GLY A 164 -11.19 -2.42 -5.61
N ASP A 165 -10.85 -3.72 -5.67
CA ASP A 165 -9.73 -4.27 -4.91
C ASP A 165 -8.44 -4.09 -5.72
N LEU A 166 -7.36 -3.65 -5.07
CA LEU A 166 -6.05 -3.60 -5.72
C LEU A 166 -5.37 -4.95 -5.66
N PHE A 167 -4.72 -5.36 -6.74
CA PHE A 167 -3.97 -6.61 -6.79
C PHE A 167 -2.62 -6.40 -7.48
N GLY A 168 -1.53 -6.69 -6.75
CA GLY A 168 -0.18 -6.46 -7.22
C GLY A 168 0.76 -7.63 -6.96
N ARG A 169 1.75 -7.80 -7.84
CA ARG A 169 2.87 -8.71 -7.68
C ARG A 169 4.04 -7.96 -7.04
N ILE A 170 4.40 -8.35 -5.81
CA ILE A 170 5.38 -7.63 -4.98
C ILE A 170 6.77 -8.29 -5.06
N GLY A 171 6.81 -9.60 -5.34
CA GLY A 171 8.03 -10.39 -5.48
C GLY A 171 7.91 -11.42 -6.61
N GLY A 172 8.76 -12.45 -6.55
CA GLY A 172 8.77 -13.53 -7.54
C GLY A 172 7.48 -14.35 -7.50
N GLU A 173 7.15 -14.88 -6.33
CA GLU A 173 5.95 -15.69 -6.05
C GLU A 173 5.01 -15.04 -5.02
N GLU A 174 5.28 -13.76 -4.72
CA GLU A 174 4.61 -12.97 -3.67
C GLU A 174 3.68 -11.92 -4.28
N PHE A 175 2.47 -11.86 -3.75
CA PHE A 175 1.41 -10.95 -4.18
C PHE A 175 0.81 -10.20 -2.99
N ALA A 176 0.27 -9.02 -3.25
CA ALA A 176 -0.44 -8.24 -2.26
C ALA A 176 -1.77 -7.72 -2.80
N ILE A 177 -2.72 -7.53 -1.89
CA ILE A 177 -4.06 -7.03 -2.14
C ILE A 177 -4.37 -5.90 -1.17
N VAL A 178 -5.01 -4.83 -1.65
CA VAL A 178 -5.66 -3.82 -0.78
C VAL A 178 -7.16 -3.91 -0.97
N LEU A 179 -7.89 -3.94 0.15
CA LEU A 179 -9.34 -4.07 0.22
C LEU A 179 -9.93 -2.79 0.86
N PRO A 180 -10.40 -1.82 0.05
CA PRO A 180 -11.09 -0.64 0.55
C PRO A 180 -12.45 -1.00 1.15
N HIS A 181 -12.85 -0.31 2.21
CA HIS A 181 -14.12 -0.52 2.94
C HIS A 181 -14.27 -1.94 3.50
N VAL A 182 -13.15 -2.61 3.77
CA VAL A 182 -13.12 -3.94 4.35
C VAL A 182 -12.35 -3.90 5.65
N ASP A 183 -13.04 -4.25 6.73
CA ASP A 183 -12.45 -4.39 8.05
C ASP A 183 -11.59 -5.67 8.14
N ARG A 184 -10.98 -5.85 9.31
CA ARG A 184 -10.08 -6.99 9.57
C ARG A 184 -10.76 -8.34 9.40
N GLU A 185 -12.00 -8.50 9.87
CA GLU A 185 -12.72 -9.78 9.80
C GLU A 185 -13.09 -10.11 8.36
N GLY A 186 -13.58 -9.11 7.61
CA GLY A 186 -13.82 -9.21 6.19
C GLY A 186 -12.55 -9.55 5.40
N ALA A 187 -11.40 -8.97 5.75
CA ALA A 187 -10.13 -9.27 5.10
C ALA A 187 -9.71 -10.73 5.31
N THR A 188 -9.86 -11.25 6.53
CA THR A 188 -9.62 -12.68 6.81
C THR A 188 -10.57 -13.58 6.02
N ALA A 189 -11.85 -13.20 5.90
CA ALA A 189 -12.81 -13.97 5.11
C ALA A 189 -12.47 -13.98 3.61
N VAL A 190 -11.98 -12.86 3.06
CA VAL A 190 -11.49 -12.79 1.67
C VAL A 190 -10.22 -13.62 1.50
N ALA A 191 -9.28 -13.55 2.44
CA ALA A 191 -8.06 -14.37 2.41
C ALA A 191 -8.38 -15.87 2.40
N GLU A 192 -9.30 -16.34 3.24
CA GLU A 192 -9.70 -17.75 3.26
C GLU A 192 -10.39 -18.19 1.97
N LYS A 193 -11.19 -17.32 1.34
CA LYS A 193 -11.77 -17.59 0.02
C LYS A 193 -10.69 -17.74 -1.05
N LEU A 194 -9.71 -16.83 -1.08
CA LEU A 194 -8.57 -16.91 -2.01
C LEU A 194 -7.79 -18.20 -1.81
N ARG A 195 -7.45 -18.52 -0.56
CA ARG A 195 -6.73 -19.74 -0.20
C ARG A 195 -7.46 -21.00 -0.68
N ALA A 196 -8.76 -21.11 -0.37
CA ALA A 196 -9.57 -22.25 -0.76
C ALA A 196 -9.69 -22.35 -2.29
N ALA A 197 -9.89 -21.23 -2.98
CA ALA A 197 -9.96 -21.19 -4.43
C ALA A 197 -8.65 -21.69 -5.07
N ILE A 198 -7.50 -21.15 -4.64
CA ILE A 198 -6.17 -21.56 -5.12
C ILE A 198 -5.94 -23.06 -4.88
N ALA A 199 -6.22 -23.55 -3.67
CA ALA A 199 -6.02 -24.96 -3.32
C ALA A 199 -6.96 -25.92 -4.09
N SER A 200 -8.13 -25.44 -4.52
CA SER A 200 -9.14 -26.26 -5.20
C SER A 200 -8.92 -26.38 -6.71
N GLN A 201 -8.14 -25.48 -7.32
CA GLN A 201 -7.99 -25.39 -8.76
C GLN A 201 -6.71 -26.09 -9.23
N PRO A 202 -6.80 -27.29 -9.84
CA PRO A 202 -5.66 -27.89 -10.50
C PRO A 202 -5.24 -27.07 -11.72
N ILE A 203 -3.93 -26.92 -11.89
CA ILE A 203 -3.31 -26.15 -12.97
C ILE A 203 -2.87 -27.15 -14.02
N PHE A 204 -3.55 -27.14 -15.17
CA PHE A 204 -3.26 -28.04 -16.28
C PHE A 204 -2.26 -27.40 -17.22
N GLY A 205 -1.15 -28.10 -17.48
CA GLY A 205 -0.18 -27.72 -18.50
C GLY A 205 0.47 -28.96 -19.13
N GLU A 206 1.50 -28.73 -19.95
CA GLU A 206 2.27 -29.81 -20.60
C GLU A 206 2.97 -30.76 -19.59
N HIS A 207 3.13 -30.30 -18.35
CA HIS A 207 3.75 -31.04 -17.25
C HIS A 207 2.75 -31.87 -16.42
N GLY A 208 1.49 -31.95 -16.84
CA GLY A 208 0.40 -32.61 -16.11
C GLY A 208 -0.39 -31.65 -15.21
N ALA A 209 -1.20 -32.22 -14.31
CA ALA A 209 -2.00 -31.45 -13.37
C ALA A 209 -1.17 -31.11 -12.12
N LEU A 210 -0.82 -29.83 -11.95
CA LEU A 210 -0.15 -29.31 -10.76
C LEU A 210 -1.17 -28.83 -9.75
N LYS A 211 -0.90 -29.10 -8.46
CA LYS A 211 -1.66 -28.55 -7.35
C LYS A 211 -0.74 -27.72 -6.50
N VAL A 212 -1.14 -26.47 -6.26
CA VAL A 212 -0.41 -25.53 -5.42
C VAL A 212 -1.33 -25.01 -4.32
N THR A 213 -0.73 -24.55 -3.23
CA THR A 213 -1.43 -23.85 -2.16
C THR A 213 -0.77 -22.49 -1.96
N ALA A 214 -1.39 -21.64 -1.16
CA ALA A 214 -0.80 -20.37 -0.78
C ALA A 214 -0.92 -20.16 0.74
N SER A 215 0.07 -19.49 1.30
CA SER A 215 0.05 -18.99 2.67
C SER A 215 -0.25 -17.49 2.65
N LEU A 216 -1.20 -17.03 3.46
CA LEU A 216 -1.69 -15.66 3.43
C LEU A 216 -1.58 -15.01 4.81
N GLY A 217 -1.21 -13.74 4.82
CA GLY A 217 -1.20 -12.88 5.98
C GLY A 217 -2.11 -11.67 5.78
N THR A 218 -2.87 -11.27 6.80
CA THR A 218 -3.76 -10.10 6.73
C THR A 218 -3.37 -9.04 7.75
N SER A 219 -3.52 -7.77 7.37
CA SER A 219 -3.39 -6.61 8.26
C SER A 219 -4.52 -5.62 7.96
N ALA A 220 -4.80 -4.72 8.91
CA ALA A 220 -5.86 -3.72 8.77
C ALA A 220 -5.35 -2.34 9.20
N LEU A 221 -5.87 -1.30 8.55
CA LEU A 221 -5.60 0.08 8.90
C LEU A 221 -5.97 0.30 10.38
N SER A 222 -5.10 0.99 11.11
CA SER A 222 -5.27 1.21 12.54
C SER A 222 -4.70 2.56 12.96
N ILE A 223 -4.80 2.89 14.25
CA ILE A 223 -4.18 4.10 14.80
C ILE A 223 -2.65 4.09 14.60
N VAL A 224 -2.04 2.90 14.57
CA VAL A 224 -0.59 2.70 14.44
C VAL A 224 -0.19 2.41 12.99
N SER A 225 -1.07 1.78 12.21
CA SER A 225 -0.84 1.42 10.80
C SER A 225 -1.56 2.41 9.89
N LYS A 226 -0.86 3.43 9.40
CA LYS A 226 -1.44 4.52 8.59
C LYS A 226 -0.82 4.67 7.19
N ASP A 227 0.08 3.77 6.83
CA ASP A 227 0.81 3.78 5.57
C ASP A 227 0.92 2.36 5.01
N ILE A 228 1.13 2.26 3.70
CA ILE A 228 1.17 0.97 3.01
C ILE A 228 2.36 0.11 3.44
N GLU A 229 3.51 0.71 3.78
CA GLU A 229 4.70 -0.06 4.16
C GLU A 229 4.48 -0.77 5.50
N THR A 230 3.87 -0.09 6.46
CA THR A 230 3.47 -0.71 7.74
C THR A 230 2.45 -1.82 7.53
N LEU A 231 1.43 -1.61 6.68
CA LEU A 231 0.42 -2.64 6.40
C LEU A 231 1.02 -3.87 5.71
N LEU A 232 1.89 -3.66 4.73
CA LEU A 232 2.60 -4.74 4.03
C LEU A 232 3.51 -5.51 4.99
N ALA A 233 4.30 -4.82 5.82
CA ALA A 233 5.18 -5.48 6.79
C ALA A 233 4.42 -6.31 7.82
N GLN A 234 3.27 -5.83 8.29
CA GLN A 234 2.40 -6.56 9.20
C GLN A 234 1.76 -7.79 8.55
N ALA A 235 1.27 -7.64 7.32
CA ALA A 235 0.69 -8.75 6.56
C ALA A 235 1.76 -9.79 6.20
N ASP A 236 2.97 -9.36 5.81
CA ASP A 236 4.11 -10.24 5.53
C ASP A 236 4.51 -11.06 6.76
N ALA A 237 4.62 -10.43 7.93
CA ALA A 237 4.92 -11.14 9.15
C ALA A 237 3.82 -12.16 9.55
N ALA A 238 2.55 -11.84 9.27
CA ALA A 238 1.45 -12.79 9.41
C ALA A 238 1.55 -13.95 8.42
N MET A 239 1.90 -13.68 7.16
CA MET A 239 2.13 -14.70 6.14
C MET A 239 3.31 -15.60 6.51
N TYR A 240 4.38 -15.04 7.07
CA TYR A 240 5.52 -15.81 7.56
C TYR A 240 5.10 -16.81 8.66
N GLN A 241 4.23 -16.38 9.60
CA GLN A 241 3.63 -17.27 10.59
C GLN A 241 2.75 -18.35 9.93
N ALA A 242 1.97 -18.01 8.89
CA ALA A 242 1.20 -18.99 8.13
C ALA A 242 2.12 -20.07 7.52
N LYS A 243 3.25 -19.68 6.94
CA LYS A 243 4.26 -20.61 6.39
C LYS A 243 4.84 -21.52 7.47
N HIS A 244 5.22 -20.97 8.63
CA HIS A 244 5.76 -21.74 9.76
C HIS A 244 4.73 -22.64 10.44
N GLY A 245 3.47 -22.22 10.49
CA GLY A 245 2.38 -22.99 11.08
C GLY A 245 2.04 -24.25 10.30
N GLY A 246 2.58 -24.44 9.10
CA GLY A 246 2.32 -25.61 8.25
C GLY A 246 1.74 -25.26 6.88
N ARG A 247 1.84 -23.99 6.46
CA ARG A 247 1.40 -23.49 5.14
C ARG A 247 -0.11 -23.66 4.89
N ASN A 248 -0.56 -23.32 3.68
CA ASN A 248 -1.95 -23.43 3.24
C ASN A 248 -2.95 -22.93 4.29
N ARG A 249 -2.73 -21.71 4.80
CA ARG A 249 -3.57 -21.09 5.84
C ARG A 249 -3.51 -19.58 5.78
N CYS A 250 -4.50 -18.95 6.40
CA CYS A 250 -4.49 -17.51 6.64
C CYS A 250 -4.15 -17.21 8.10
N VAL A 251 -3.33 -16.19 8.33
CA VAL A 251 -3.05 -15.64 9.66
C VAL A 251 -3.31 -14.14 9.62
N SER A 252 -3.97 -13.60 10.65
CA SER A 252 -4.13 -12.15 10.78
C SER A 252 -3.09 -11.57 11.72
N TRP A 253 -2.54 -10.39 11.42
CA TRP A 253 -1.53 -9.70 12.24
C TRP A 253 -1.98 -9.49 13.69
N SER A 254 -3.27 -9.23 13.94
CA SER A 254 -3.79 -9.17 15.31
C SER A 254 -3.88 -10.54 15.98
N SER A 255 -4.02 -11.62 15.21
CA SER A 255 -3.98 -13.00 15.74
C SER A 255 -2.58 -13.40 16.18
N ILE A 256 -1.54 -12.83 15.58
CA ILE A 256 -0.16 -12.96 16.08
C ILE A 256 -0.05 -12.36 17.50
N HIS A 257 -0.81 -11.29 17.75
CA HIS A 257 -0.95 -10.73 19.10
C HIS A 257 -2.01 -11.45 19.94
N ALA A 258 -2.89 -12.28 19.36
CA ALA A 258 -3.93 -13.05 20.05
C ALA A 258 -3.42 -14.39 20.58
N ASP A 259 -2.51 -15.06 19.86
CA ASP A 259 -1.78 -16.23 20.41
C ASP A 259 -0.71 -15.82 21.44
N HIS A 260 -0.36 -14.53 21.47
CA HIS A 260 0.32 -13.87 22.59
C HIS A 260 -0.64 -13.08 23.51
N ALA A 261 -1.96 -13.15 23.32
CA ALA A 261 -2.93 -12.43 24.16
C ALA A 261 -3.23 -13.22 25.42
N ILE A 262 -2.31 -13.09 26.37
CA ILE A 262 -2.64 -13.32 27.77
C ILE A 262 -3.52 -12.16 28.26
N GLY A 263 -4.84 -12.36 28.12
CA GLY A 263 -5.94 -11.69 28.84
C GLY A 263 -6.16 -10.19 28.60
N ALA A 264 -7.42 -9.77 28.66
CA ALA A 264 -7.85 -8.38 28.57
C ALA A 264 -7.00 -7.46 29.47
N ARG A 265 -6.22 -6.55 28.85
CA ARG A 265 -5.42 -5.57 29.59
C ARG A 265 -6.32 -4.45 30.10
N ARG A 266 -6.31 -4.20 31.41
CA ARG A 266 -6.88 -2.98 31.99
C ARG A 266 -5.87 -1.85 31.86
N ARG A 267 -6.31 -0.67 31.42
CA ARG A 267 -5.49 0.56 31.50
C ARG A 267 -5.24 0.91 32.96
N VAL A 268 -3.97 1.10 33.31
CA VAL A 268 -3.52 1.46 34.66
C VAL A 268 -2.46 2.55 34.55
N LEU A 269 -2.24 3.31 35.62
CA LEU A 269 -1.11 4.22 35.74
C LEU A 269 -0.44 3.92 37.07
N LYS A 270 0.58 3.06 37.03
CA LYS A 270 1.31 2.62 38.22
C LYS A 270 2.80 2.84 38.03
N ALA A 271 3.48 3.20 39.12
CA ALA A 271 4.94 3.27 39.13
C ALA A 271 5.52 1.86 39.21
N GLY A 272 6.46 1.53 38.33
CA GLY A 272 7.16 0.26 38.31
C GLY A 272 8.66 0.42 38.16
N SER A 273 9.39 -0.66 38.33
CA SER A 273 10.83 -0.74 38.16
C SER A 273 11.18 -2.01 37.37
N ILE A 274 12.01 -1.84 36.35
CA ILE A 274 12.59 -2.91 35.54
C ILE A 274 13.93 -3.28 36.17
N MET A 275 14.09 -4.53 36.59
CA MET A 275 15.28 -5.03 37.28
C MET A 275 15.95 -6.13 36.46
N PHE A 276 17.26 -6.03 36.25
CA PHE A 276 18.04 -7.02 35.49
C PHE A 276 19.46 -7.14 36.04
N ASN A 277 20.27 -8.05 35.48
CA ASN A 277 21.60 -8.41 35.99
C ASN A 277 21.57 -8.82 37.47
N ASP A 278 20.81 -9.87 37.82
CA ASP A 278 20.65 -10.35 39.19
C ASP A 278 20.24 -9.25 40.18
N ARG A 279 19.28 -8.40 39.77
CA ARG A 279 18.76 -7.26 40.54
C ARG A 279 19.78 -6.12 40.80
N ARG A 280 20.93 -6.11 40.12
CA ARG A 280 21.96 -5.05 40.27
C ARG A 280 21.68 -3.81 39.42
N SER A 281 20.88 -3.93 38.37
CA SER A 281 20.52 -2.82 37.49
C SER A 281 19.01 -2.57 37.58
N THR A 282 18.62 -1.31 37.78
CA THR A 282 17.20 -0.91 37.92
C THR A 282 16.88 0.30 37.07
N ILE A 283 15.77 0.26 36.32
CA ILE A 283 15.25 1.37 35.51
C ILE A 283 13.80 1.64 35.93
N ASP A 284 13.47 2.89 36.25
CA ASP A 284 12.08 3.26 36.56
C ASP A 284 11.21 3.27 35.29
N CYS A 285 9.98 2.78 35.44
CA CYS A 285 9.00 2.74 34.38
C CYS A 285 7.60 3.12 34.88
N THR A 286 6.72 3.48 33.96
CA THR A 286 5.28 3.64 34.20
C THR A 286 4.54 2.49 33.54
N VAL A 287 3.80 1.69 34.32
CA VAL A 287 2.90 0.66 33.80
C VAL A 287 1.63 1.34 33.31
N LYS A 288 1.41 1.36 31.99
CA LYS A 288 0.27 1.99 31.30
C LYS A 288 -0.91 1.04 31.10
N SER A 289 -0.63 -0.27 31.07
CA SER A 289 -1.66 -1.30 30.95
C SER A 289 -1.15 -2.61 31.54
N ILE A 290 -2.02 -3.36 32.20
CA ILE A 290 -1.69 -4.68 32.76
C ILE A 290 -2.81 -5.66 32.42
N GLY A 291 -2.44 -6.81 31.86
CA GLY A 291 -3.29 -7.97 31.60
C GLY A 291 -2.85 -9.15 32.44
N SER A 292 -3.49 -10.31 32.27
CA SER A 292 -3.19 -11.49 33.09
C SER A 292 -1.84 -12.15 32.79
N GLY A 293 -1.10 -11.69 31.78
CA GLY A 293 0.27 -12.13 31.48
C GLY A 293 0.98 -11.23 30.48
N SER A 294 0.62 -9.95 30.48
CA SER A 294 1.36 -8.97 29.71
C SER A 294 1.16 -7.57 30.27
N ALA A 295 2.13 -6.69 30.04
CA ALA A 295 2.04 -5.30 30.43
C ALA A 295 2.59 -4.37 29.34
N GLY A 296 2.03 -3.16 29.31
CA GLY A 296 2.56 -2.05 28.53
C GLY A 296 3.29 -1.10 29.47
N LEU A 297 4.56 -0.86 29.20
CA LEU A 297 5.46 -0.05 30.01
C LEU A 297 5.89 1.20 29.24
N SER A 298 6.10 2.29 29.97
CA SER A 298 6.76 3.49 29.47
C SER A 298 8.02 3.77 30.26
N VAL A 299 9.12 4.01 29.56
CA VAL A 299 10.43 4.33 30.14
C VAL A 299 10.96 5.62 29.51
N SER A 300 11.95 6.24 30.14
CA SER A 300 12.63 7.41 29.59
C SER A 300 13.41 7.08 28.30
N ASN A 301 14.01 5.89 28.24
CA ASN A 301 14.68 5.30 27.09
C ASN A 301 14.72 3.77 27.21
N THR A 302 14.48 3.05 26.13
CA THR A 302 14.55 1.57 26.06
C THR A 302 15.95 1.02 25.82
N THR A 303 16.92 1.88 25.51
CA THR A 303 18.30 1.46 25.20
C THR A 303 18.97 0.85 26.44
N GLY A 304 19.50 -0.36 26.30
CA GLY A 304 20.16 -1.10 27.40
C GLY A 304 19.24 -1.96 28.26
N ILE A 305 17.95 -2.01 27.95
CA ILE A 305 17.01 -2.96 28.57
C ILE A 305 17.19 -4.33 27.90
N PRO A 306 17.51 -5.39 28.66
CA PRO A 306 17.65 -6.74 28.10
C PRO A 306 16.30 -7.31 27.66
N ALA A 307 16.34 -8.34 26.82
CA ALA A 307 15.13 -9.02 26.32
C ALA A 307 14.31 -9.70 27.43
N GLU A 308 14.95 -10.03 28.57
CA GLU A 308 14.34 -10.61 29.76
C GLU A 308 14.75 -9.82 31.00
N PHE A 309 13.79 -9.53 31.87
CA PHE A 309 14.00 -8.78 33.11
C PHE A 309 12.89 -9.05 34.12
N ILE A 310 13.06 -8.61 35.37
CA ILE A 310 12.03 -8.64 36.40
C ILE A 310 11.29 -7.30 36.41
N LEU A 311 9.97 -7.31 36.27
CA LEU A 311 9.13 -6.13 36.48
C LEU A 311 8.61 -6.14 37.93
N ALA A 312 8.88 -5.07 38.66
CA ALA A 312 8.32 -4.81 39.99
C ALA A 312 7.32 -3.64 39.94
N ILE A 313 6.13 -3.79 40.51
CA ILE A 313 5.15 -2.69 40.65
C ILE A 313 5.16 -2.18 42.09
N LYS A 314 5.53 -0.90 42.26
CA LYS A 314 5.67 -0.28 43.58
C LYS A 314 4.29 -0.22 44.27
N GLY A 315 4.21 -0.71 45.51
CA GLY A 315 3.02 -0.66 46.34
C GLY A 315 2.09 -1.87 46.28
N GLU A 316 2.32 -2.83 45.38
CA GLU A 316 1.46 -4.03 45.25
C GLU A 316 2.19 -5.35 45.51
N GLY A 317 3.51 -5.31 45.79
CA GLY A 317 4.32 -6.51 45.99
C GLY A 317 4.38 -7.43 44.77
N PHE A 318 4.00 -6.92 43.60
CA PHE A 318 3.99 -7.65 42.34
C PHE A 318 5.38 -7.61 41.72
N GLU A 319 6.04 -8.77 41.65
CA GLU A 319 7.30 -8.99 40.94
C GLU A 319 7.13 -10.19 40.00
N THR A 320 7.44 -10.02 38.71
CA THR A 320 7.34 -11.11 37.74
C THR A 320 8.44 -11.05 36.68
N ASN A 321 8.86 -12.21 36.18
CA ASN A 321 9.79 -12.30 35.06
C ASN A 321 9.06 -11.93 33.77
N CYS A 322 9.59 -10.95 33.06
CA CYS A 322 9.04 -10.40 31.85
C CYS A 322 9.97 -10.65 30.67
N ARG A 323 9.40 -10.93 29.51
CA ARG A 323 10.08 -10.96 28.22
C ARG A 323 9.54 -9.85 27.32
N VAL A 324 10.43 -9.10 26.67
CA VAL A 324 10.05 -8.05 25.71
C VAL A 324 9.44 -8.69 24.46
N ILE A 325 8.20 -8.30 24.13
CA ILE A 325 7.47 -8.68 22.92
C ILE A 325 7.75 -7.67 21.81
N SER A 326 7.67 -6.38 22.14
CA SER A 326 7.97 -5.28 21.22
C SER A 326 8.48 -4.07 21.99
N GLN A 327 9.26 -3.21 21.33
CA GLN A 327 9.78 -1.98 21.93
C GLN A 327 9.89 -0.88 20.89
N ASP A 328 9.62 0.36 21.31
CA ASP A 328 10.01 1.58 20.59
C ASP A 328 10.99 2.39 21.46
N ARG A 329 11.19 3.69 21.20
CA ARG A 329 12.15 4.52 21.97
C ARG A 329 11.77 4.73 23.44
N GLN A 330 10.48 4.69 23.79
CA GLN A 330 9.97 5.04 25.12
C GLN A 330 8.92 4.07 25.66
N HIS A 331 8.53 3.06 24.88
CA HIS A 331 7.49 2.11 25.22
C HIS A 331 7.98 0.68 25.04
N LEU A 332 7.62 -0.18 25.98
CA LEU A 332 7.84 -1.63 25.89
C LEU A 332 6.50 -2.35 26.03
N GLU A 333 6.32 -3.40 25.23
CA GLU A 333 5.35 -4.44 25.51
C GLU A 333 6.08 -5.66 26.04
N VAL A 334 5.58 -6.21 27.15
CA VAL A 334 6.17 -7.37 27.81
C VAL A 334 5.14 -8.46 28.04
N ALA A 335 5.57 -9.71 27.95
CA ALA A 335 4.83 -10.91 28.36
C ALA A 335 5.41 -11.43 29.68
N PHE A 336 4.57 -11.99 30.54
CA PHE A 336 4.97 -12.71 31.75
C PHE A 336 3.95 -13.80 32.09
#